data_AF-A0A951DGP5-F1
#
_entry.id   AF-A0A951DGP5-F1
#
_cell.length_a   1.000
_cell.length_b   1.000
_cell.length_c   1.000
_cell.angle_alpha   90.00
_cell.angle_beta   90.00
_cell.angle_gamma   90.00
#
_symmetry.space_group_name_H-M   'P 1'
#
loop_
_entity.id
_entity.type
_entity.pdbx_description
1 polymer ?
#
loop_
_entity_poly.entity_id
_entity_poly.type
_entity_poly.pdbx_seq_one_letter_code
_entity_poly.pdbx_strand_id
1 'polypeptide(L)'
;MRQTIRGHAEARWLPSRHRYALFRLYAYLRLLRARPEPKEVALFIDRDQSAGEQFGVSVWILLMVFCFVAGELFEPWPLPLAFAAAVPVTIVLIEIPLYAVGLLLPLVRVPIERHVAMIDAAYLLLIFIGALVYARSESWLSFVAWQFLGIVMLNVVAAAIVFLLRGSIARLERRFASEG
;
A
#
# COMPACT_ATOMS: atom_id res chain seq x y z
N MET A 1 13.66 -14.25 7.68
CA MET A 1 14.62 -14.26 8.80
C MET A 1 13.88 -13.71 10.02
N ARG A 2 13.63 -14.54 11.04
CA ARG A 2 12.93 -14.12 12.26
C ARG A 2 13.95 -13.51 13.21
N GLN A 3 13.77 -12.26 13.61
CA GLN A 3 14.57 -11.63 14.66
C GLN A 3 13.71 -11.52 15.92
N THR A 4 14.26 -12.00 17.03
CA THR A 4 13.69 -11.81 18.36
C THR A 4 14.37 -10.60 18.97
N ILE A 5 13.65 -9.49 19.13
CA ILE A 5 14.17 -8.30 19.80
C ILE A 5 13.61 -8.28 21.22
N ARG A 6 14.49 -8.12 22.22
CA ARG A 6 14.17 -8.06 23.65
C ARG A 6 14.19 -6.61 24.14
N GLY A 7 13.33 -6.27 25.11
CA GLY A 7 13.37 -4.97 25.80
C GLY A 7 12.85 -3.74 25.04
N HIS A 8 12.34 -3.93 23.81
CA HIS A 8 11.88 -2.81 22.98
C HIS A 8 10.54 -3.14 22.27
N ALA A 9 9.40 -2.87 22.91
CA ALA A 9 8.10 -3.04 22.26
C ALA A 9 7.93 -2.16 21.00
N GLU A 10 8.70 -1.07 20.91
CA GLU A 10 8.71 -0.18 19.76
C GLU A 10 9.36 -0.79 18.52
N ALA A 11 10.12 -1.88 18.66
CA ALA A 11 10.72 -2.61 17.53
C ALA A 11 9.67 -3.16 16.53
N ARG A 12 8.39 -3.19 16.92
CA ARG A 12 7.29 -3.43 15.97
C ARG A 12 7.20 -2.37 14.86
N TRP A 13 7.81 -1.20 15.02
CA TRP A 13 7.85 -0.12 14.05
C TRP A 13 9.18 -0.03 13.30
N LEU A 14 9.96 -1.12 13.21
CA LEU A 14 11.20 -1.08 12.42
C LEU A 14 10.89 -0.79 10.93
N PRO A 15 11.62 0.13 10.27
CA PRO A 15 11.35 0.50 8.87
C PRO A 15 11.46 -0.68 7.89
N SER A 16 12.29 -1.68 8.17
CA SER A 16 12.38 -2.92 7.37
C SER A 16 11.10 -3.76 7.30
N ARG A 17 10.10 -3.49 8.15
CA ARG A 17 8.79 -4.16 8.15
C ARG A 17 7.78 -3.57 7.16
N HIS A 18 8.05 -2.38 6.63
CA HIS A 18 7.12 -1.66 5.77
C HIS A 18 7.56 -1.76 4.31
N ARG A 19 6.61 -1.95 3.40
CA ARG A 19 6.86 -2.09 1.95
C ARG A 19 6.84 -0.72 1.26
N TYR A 20 5.90 0.13 1.62
CA TYR A 20 5.73 1.48 1.09
C TYR A 20 6.63 2.47 1.82
N ALA A 21 7.30 3.34 1.05
CA ALA A 21 8.29 4.26 1.58
C ALA A 21 7.72 5.28 2.56
N LEU A 22 6.46 5.69 2.35
CA LEU A 22 5.75 6.56 3.28
C LEU A 22 5.69 5.96 4.69
N PHE A 23 5.29 4.70 4.79
CA PHE A 23 5.20 3.98 6.06
C PHE A 23 6.59 3.73 6.65
N ARG A 24 7.59 3.41 5.82
CA ARG A 24 9.00 3.30 6.25
C ARG A 24 9.53 4.59 6.86
N LEU A 25 9.24 5.72 6.24
CA LEU A 25 9.65 7.04 6.73
C LEU A 25 8.95 7.39 8.03
N TYR A 26 7.63 7.18 8.10
CA TYR A 26 6.84 7.38 9.32
C TYR A 26 7.37 6.52 10.48
N ALA A 27 7.64 5.25 10.22
CA ALA A 27 8.21 4.30 11.15
C ALA A 27 9.58 4.78 11.68
N TYR A 28 10.46 5.24 10.78
CA TYR A 28 11.75 5.82 11.17
C TYR A 28 11.59 7.06 12.05
N LEU A 29 10.73 8.01 11.66
CA LEU A 29 10.48 9.24 12.43
C LEU A 29 9.91 8.95 13.82
N ARG A 30 9.03 7.95 13.92
CA ARG A 30 8.47 7.49 15.20
C ARG A 30 9.57 6.95 16.10
N LEU A 31 10.44 6.09 15.55
CA LEU A 31 11.53 5.48 16.32
C LEU A 31 12.65 6.44 16.70
N LEU A 32 12.78 7.60 16.05
CA LEU A 32 13.72 8.63 16.52
C LEU A 32 13.39 9.14 17.93
N ARG A 33 12.14 9.00 18.37
CA ARG A 33 11.67 9.40 19.71
C ARG A 33 11.45 8.21 20.65
N ALA A 34 11.80 7.01 20.19
CA ALA A 34 11.65 5.78 20.95
C ALA A 34 12.48 5.79 22.23
N ARG A 35 11.96 5.18 23.30
CA ARG A 35 12.70 4.98 24.56
C ARG A 35 12.73 3.48 24.89
N PRO A 36 13.83 2.97 25.45
CA PRO A 36 13.88 1.59 25.93
C PRO A 36 12.79 1.35 26.97
N GLU A 37 12.07 0.22 26.85
CA GLU A 37 11.07 -0.15 27.84
C GLU A 37 11.74 -0.86 29.02
N PRO A 38 11.31 -0.60 30.27
CA PRO A 38 11.89 -1.24 31.45
C PRO A 38 11.51 -2.72 31.61
N LYS A 39 10.64 -3.27 30.75
CA LYS A 39 10.17 -4.67 30.82
C LYS A 39 10.79 -5.49 29.70
N GLU A 40 11.18 -6.73 30.01
CA GLU A 40 11.64 -7.70 29.02
C GLU A 40 10.47 -8.15 28.12
N VAL A 41 10.23 -7.39 27.05
CA VAL A 41 9.28 -7.76 26.00
C VAL A 41 10.07 -8.45 24.89
N ALA A 42 9.77 -9.71 24.59
CA ALA A 42 10.29 -10.40 23.42
C ALA A 42 9.29 -10.29 22.27
N LEU A 43 9.66 -9.58 21.20
CA LEU A 43 8.83 -9.47 19.99
C LEU A 43 9.36 -10.40 18.90
N PHE A 44 8.49 -11.28 18.40
CA PHE A 44 8.71 -12.00 17.15
C PHE A 44 8.38 -11.07 15.99
N ILE A 45 9.41 -10.58 15.31
CA ILE A 45 9.24 -9.67 14.18
C ILE A 45 9.13 -10.50 12.91
N ASP A 46 7.92 -10.56 12.36
CA ASP A 46 7.71 -10.99 10.98
C ASP A 46 7.79 -9.78 10.04
N ARG A 47 8.42 -9.98 8.88
CA ARG A 47 8.71 -8.95 7.87
C ARG A 47 7.46 -8.57 7.07
N ASP A 48 6.44 -9.42 7.07
CA ASP A 48 5.20 -9.24 6.29
C ASP A 48 3.98 -8.83 7.13
N GLN A 49 4.18 -8.46 8.40
CA GLN A 49 3.09 -8.20 9.35
C GLN A 49 2.53 -6.76 9.34
N SER A 50 2.68 -5.99 8.27
CA SER A 50 2.08 -4.65 8.18
C SER A 50 0.65 -4.71 7.66
N ALA A 51 -0.22 -5.47 8.36
CA ALA A 51 -1.63 -5.61 8.01
C ALA A 51 -2.32 -4.25 7.79
N GLY A 52 -2.09 -3.27 8.66
CA GLY A 52 -2.67 -1.93 8.53
C GLY A 52 -2.19 -1.17 7.29
N GLU A 53 -0.95 -1.39 6.87
CA GLU A 53 -0.40 -0.79 5.64
C GLU A 53 -1.04 -1.42 4.40
N GLN A 54 -1.14 -2.76 4.37
CA GLN A 54 -1.77 -3.47 3.26
C GLN A 54 -3.25 -3.12 3.16
N PHE A 55 -4.03 -3.24 4.25
CA PHE A 55 -5.44 -2.89 4.27
C PHE A 55 -5.68 -1.41 3.93
N GLY A 56 -4.84 -0.51 4.44
CA GLY A 56 -4.95 0.92 4.13
C GLY A 56 -4.80 1.20 2.63
N VAL A 57 -3.80 0.61 1.98
CA VAL A 57 -3.60 0.78 0.53
C VAL A 57 -4.69 0.06 -0.27
N SER A 58 -5.12 -1.14 0.13
CA SER A 58 -6.21 -1.86 -0.52
C SER A 58 -7.53 -1.11 -0.47
N VAL A 59 -7.90 -0.55 0.69
CA VAL A 59 -9.11 0.28 0.85
C VAL A 59 -9.01 1.52 -0.04
N TRP A 60 -7.84 2.16 -0.09
CA TRP A 60 -7.64 3.32 -0.94
C TRP A 60 -7.81 2.99 -2.44
N ILE A 61 -7.20 1.90 -2.90
CA ILE A 61 -7.35 1.41 -4.27
C ILE A 61 -8.81 1.09 -4.58
N LEU A 62 -9.49 0.38 -3.67
CA LEU A 62 -10.91 0.02 -3.82
C LEU A 62 -11.78 1.26 -3.98
N LEU A 63 -11.59 2.28 -3.13
CA LEU A 63 -12.33 3.55 -3.20
C LEU A 63 -12.07 4.29 -4.51
N MET A 64 -10.83 4.27 -5.01
CA MET A 64 -10.48 4.90 -6.28
C MET A 64 -11.18 4.23 -7.47
N VAL A 65 -11.09 2.90 -7.56
CA VAL A 65 -11.77 2.14 -8.62
C VAL A 65 -13.28 2.35 -8.53
N PHE A 66 -13.84 2.31 -7.31
CA PHE A 66 -15.25 2.58 -7.06
C PHE A 66 -15.70 3.93 -7.59
N CYS A 67 -14.95 5.00 -7.27
CA CYS A 67 -15.27 6.34 -7.75
C CYS A 67 -15.20 6.44 -9.28
N PHE A 68 -14.18 5.85 -9.91
CA PHE A 68 -14.07 5.85 -11.38
C PHE A 68 -15.21 5.07 -12.04
N VAL A 69 -15.56 3.89 -11.49
CA VAL A 69 -16.71 3.10 -11.98
C VAL A 69 -18.01 3.88 -11.85
N ALA A 70 -18.25 4.52 -10.70
CA ALA A 70 -19.45 5.32 -10.47
C ALA A 70 -19.54 6.52 -11.42
N GLY A 71 -18.44 7.24 -11.60
CA GLY A 71 -18.40 8.43 -12.43
C GLY A 71 -18.38 8.16 -13.93
N GLU A 72 -17.96 6.98 -14.38
CA GLU A 72 -17.96 6.63 -15.81
C GLU A 72 -19.18 5.82 -16.24
N LEU A 73 -19.43 4.70 -15.59
CA LEU A 73 -20.47 3.77 -16.05
C LEU A 73 -21.87 4.23 -15.65
N PHE A 74 -21.96 5.09 -14.64
CA PHE A 74 -23.22 5.54 -14.06
C PHE A 74 -23.32 7.08 -13.98
N GLU A 75 -22.53 7.81 -14.79
CA GLU A 75 -22.59 9.27 -14.86
C GLU A 75 -24.02 9.84 -15.01
N PRO A 76 -24.91 9.26 -15.83
CA PRO A 76 -26.25 9.81 -16.03
C PRO A 76 -27.18 9.59 -14.82
N TRP A 77 -26.78 8.79 -13.84
CA TRP A 77 -27.64 8.38 -12.73
C TRP A 77 -27.52 9.36 -11.56
N PRO A 78 -28.57 9.51 -10.72
CA PRO A 78 -28.44 10.21 -9.46
C PRO A 78 -27.30 9.61 -8.62
N LEU A 79 -26.45 10.46 -8.05
CA LEU A 79 -25.23 10.03 -7.35
C LEU A 79 -25.42 8.88 -6.34
N PRO A 80 -26.50 8.85 -5.50
CA PRO A 80 -26.71 7.73 -4.59
C PRO A 80 -26.94 6.39 -5.31
N LEU A 81 -27.64 6.42 -6.44
CA LEU A 81 -27.92 5.22 -7.24
C LEU A 81 -26.68 4.78 -8.01
N ALA A 82 -25.91 5.73 -8.56
CA ALA A 82 -24.63 5.47 -9.20
C ALA A 82 -23.67 4.76 -8.24
N PHE A 83 -23.57 5.24 -6.99
CA PHE A 83 -22.77 4.60 -5.95
C PHE A 83 -23.29 3.21 -5.57
N ALA A 84 -24.59 3.03 -5.40
CA ALA A 84 -25.16 1.72 -5.10
C ALA A 84 -24.86 0.69 -6.21
N ALA A 85 -24.97 1.10 -7.48
CA ALA A 85 -24.69 0.24 -8.64
C ALA A 85 -23.19 -0.01 -8.85
N ALA A 86 -22.33 0.95 -8.51
CA ALA A 86 -20.89 0.83 -8.64
C ALA A 86 -20.27 -0.19 -7.69
N VAL A 87 -20.87 -0.45 -6.52
CA VAL A 87 -20.34 -1.44 -5.54
C VAL A 87 -20.16 -2.83 -6.17
N PRO A 88 -21.21 -3.51 -6.69
CA PRO A 88 -21.06 -4.84 -7.26
C PRO A 88 -20.14 -4.85 -8.48
N VAL A 89 -20.20 -3.80 -9.33
CA VAL A 89 -19.34 -3.71 -10.52
C VAL A 89 -17.87 -3.58 -10.14
N THR A 90 -17.55 -2.79 -9.11
CA THR A 90 -16.18 -2.61 -8.62
C THR A 90 -15.61 -3.92 -8.09
N ILE A 91 -16.40 -4.67 -7.30
CA ILE A 91 -16.00 -5.98 -6.79
C ILE A 91 -15.68 -6.91 -7.95
N VAL A 92 -16.59 -7.00 -8.94
CA VAL A 92 -16.40 -7.82 -10.13
C VAL A 92 -15.14 -7.42 -10.91
N LEU A 93 -14.90 -6.12 -11.11
CA LEU A 93 -13.75 -5.62 -11.85
C LEU A 93 -12.41 -5.93 -11.17
N ILE A 94 -12.38 -5.99 -9.85
CA ILE A 94 -11.15 -6.32 -9.09
C ILE A 94 -10.94 -7.83 -9.04
N GLU A 95 -12.01 -8.59 -8.77
CA GLU A 95 -11.96 -10.04 -8.55
C GLU A 95 -11.78 -10.83 -9.86
N ILE A 96 -12.44 -10.45 -10.96
CA ILE A 96 -12.40 -11.24 -12.20
C ILE A 96 -10.97 -11.40 -12.73
N PRO A 97 -10.15 -10.34 -12.88
CA PRO A 97 -8.79 -10.52 -13.36
C PRO A 97 -7.93 -11.37 -12.42
N LEU A 98 -8.19 -11.31 -11.10
CA LEU A 98 -7.50 -12.16 -10.14
C LEU A 98 -7.83 -13.65 -10.38
N TYR A 99 -9.11 -13.99 -10.53
CA TYR A 99 -9.54 -15.36 -10.82
C TYR A 99 -9.14 -15.83 -12.22
N ALA A 100 -9.25 -14.96 -13.22
CA ALA A 100 -8.89 -15.26 -14.60
C ALA A 100 -7.40 -15.62 -14.69
N VAL A 101 -6.53 -14.89 -14.00
CA VAL A 101 -5.11 -15.25 -13.96
C VAL A 101 -4.88 -16.52 -13.14
N GLY A 102 -5.60 -16.71 -12.03
CA GLY A 102 -5.61 -17.98 -11.29
C GLY A 102 -5.90 -19.20 -12.16
N LEU A 103 -6.83 -19.05 -13.10
CA LEU A 103 -7.22 -20.10 -14.06
C LEU A 103 -6.20 -20.27 -15.19
N LEU A 104 -5.52 -19.19 -15.62
CA LEU A 104 -4.53 -19.21 -16.70
C LEU A 104 -3.12 -19.59 -16.23
N LEU A 105 -2.84 -19.50 -14.93
CA LEU A 105 -1.58 -19.83 -14.25
C LEU A 105 -0.98 -21.20 -14.64
N PRO A 106 -1.77 -22.30 -14.75
CA PRO A 106 -1.26 -23.60 -15.19
C PRO A 106 -0.68 -23.61 -16.60
N LEU A 107 -1.14 -22.70 -17.48
CA LEU A 107 -0.70 -22.63 -18.87
C LEU A 107 0.65 -21.91 -19.03
N VAL A 108 1.01 -21.02 -18.09
CA VAL A 108 2.14 -20.09 -18.26
C VAL A 108 3.41 -20.53 -17.49
N ARG A 109 3.31 -21.56 -16.63
CA ARG A 109 4.44 -22.15 -15.85
C ARG A 109 5.29 -21.14 -15.07
N VAL A 110 4.74 -19.98 -14.72
CA VAL A 110 5.43 -18.97 -13.91
C VAL A 110 4.96 -19.11 -12.44
N PRO A 111 5.84 -18.89 -11.44
CA PRO A 111 5.46 -18.98 -10.03
C PRO A 111 4.32 -18.04 -9.67
N ILE A 112 3.42 -18.49 -8.79
CA ILE A 112 2.22 -17.75 -8.36
C ILE A 112 2.59 -16.36 -7.82
N GLU A 113 3.69 -16.26 -7.06
CA GLU A 113 4.11 -15.00 -6.44
C GLU A 113 4.47 -13.93 -7.48
N ARG A 114 5.08 -14.34 -8.60
CA ARG A 114 5.43 -13.42 -9.68
C ARG A 114 4.18 -12.96 -10.44
N HIS A 115 3.21 -13.85 -10.63
CA HIS A 115 1.96 -13.51 -11.29
C HIS A 115 1.13 -12.52 -10.48
N VAL A 116 0.97 -12.75 -9.18
CA VAL A 116 0.24 -11.82 -8.29
C VAL A 116 0.90 -10.44 -8.34
N ALA A 117 2.24 -10.38 -8.21
CA ALA A 117 2.97 -9.12 -8.30
C ALA A 117 2.80 -8.40 -9.66
N MET A 118 2.72 -9.15 -10.76
CA MET A 118 2.48 -8.58 -12.10
C MET A 118 1.06 -8.02 -12.23
N ILE A 119 0.04 -8.72 -11.72
CA ILE A 119 -1.34 -8.24 -11.72
C ILE A 119 -1.46 -6.97 -10.88
N ASP A 120 -0.90 -6.97 -9.68
CA ASP A 120 -0.90 -5.81 -8.80
C ASP A 120 -0.24 -4.60 -9.48
N ALA A 121 0.90 -4.82 -10.14
CA ALA A 121 1.59 -3.79 -10.89
C ALA A 121 0.76 -3.29 -12.08
N ALA A 122 0.09 -4.20 -12.81
CA ALA A 122 -0.78 -3.84 -13.93
C ALA A 122 -1.99 -3.03 -13.48
N TYR A 123 -2.66 -3.42 -12.38
CA TYR A 123 -3.75 -2.65 -11.80
C TYR A 123 -3.31 -1.26 -11.35
N LEU A 124 -2.20 -1.18 -10.61
CA LEU A 124 -1.69 0.10 -10.15
C LEU A 124 -1.36 1.01 -11.34
N LEU A 125 -0.79 0.46 -12.41
CA LEU A 125 -0.50 1.20 -13.63
C LEU A 125 -1.78 1.67 -14.33
N LEU A 126 -2.80 0.83 -14.44
CA LEU A 126 -4.09 1.20 -15.03
C LEU A 126 -4.80 2.29 -14.23
N ILE A 127 -4.82 2.17 -12.90
CA ILE A 127 -5.39 3.19 -12.01
C ILE A 127 -4.59 4.49 -12.13
N PHE A 128 -3.26 4.41 -12.24
CA PHE A 128 -2.41 5.58 -12.43
C PHE A 128 -2.69 6.29 -13.77
N ILE A 129 -2.81 5.54 -14.86
CA ILE A 129 -3.20 6.08 -16.17
C ILE A 129 -4.60 6.71 -16.09
N GLY A 130 -5.57 6.00 -15.51
CA GLY A 130 -6.93 6.52 -15.31
C GLY A 130 -6.92 7.83 -14.51
N ALA A 131 -6.17 7.88 -13.40
CA ALA A 131 -6.01 9.10 -12.62
C ALA A 131 -5.40 10.25 -13.44
N LEU A 132 -4.41 10.00 -14.30
CA LEU A 132 -3.86 11.04 -15.18
C LEU A 132 -4.90 11.58 -16.19
N VAL A 133 -5.79 10.72 -16.68
CA VAL A 133 -6.89 11.12 -17.57
C VAL A 133 -7.92 11.96 -16.79
N TYR A 134 -8.41 11.44 -15.66
CA TYR A 134 -9.42 12.13 -14.85
C TYR A 134 -8.93 13.40 -14.19
N ALA A 135 -7.64 13.52 -13.88
CA ALA A 135 -7.07 14.75 -13.30
C ALA A 135 -7.26 15.99 -14.21
N ARG A 136 -7.54 15.78 -15.50
CA ARG A 136 -7.81 16.84 -16.48
C ARG A 136 -9.30 17.00 -16.82
N SER A 137 -10.19 16.21 -16.24
CA SER A 137 -11.63 16.36 -16.48
C SER A 137 -12.20 17.56 -15.72
N GLU A 138 -13.34 18.06 -16.19
CA GLU A 138 -14.15 19.07 -15.48
C GLU A 138 -15.11 18.44 -14.45
N SER A 139 -15.02 17.12 -14.25
CA SER A 139 -15.88 16.37 -13.34
C SER A 139 -15.28 16.28 -11.93
N TRP A 140 -16.11 15.90 -10.96
CA TRP A 140 -15.67 15.63 -9.58
C TRP A 140 -14.61 14.51 -9.48
N LEU A 141 -14.48 13.67 -10.52
CA LEU A 141 -13.41 12.67 -10.63
C LEU A 141 -12.01 13.30 -10.66
N SER A 142 -11.88 14.53 -11.14
CA SER A 142 -10.61 15.25 -11.10
C SER A 142 -10.09 15.42 -9.67
N PHE A 143 -10.97 15.75 -8.72
CA PHE A 143 -10.60 15.84 -7.30
C PHE A 143 -10.09 14.49 -6.77
N VAL A 144 -10.80 13.40 -7.07
CA VAL A 144 -10.44 12.04 -6.65
C VAL A 144 -9.10 11.62 -7.26
N ALA A 145 -8.89 11.89 -8.54
CA ALA A 145 -7.64 11.62 -9.25
C ALA A 145 -6.46 12.39 -8.65
N TRP A 146 -6.63 13.67 -8.34
CA TRP A 146 -5.58 14.47 -7.70
C TRP A 146 -5.22 13.98 -6.29
N GLN A 147 -6.18 13.48 -5.51
CA GLN A 147 -5.89 12.84 -4.22
C GLN A 147 -5.00 11.61 -4.39
N PHE A 148 -5.33 10.75 -5.37
CA PHE A 148 -4.52 9.57 -5.67
C PHE A 148 -3.11 9.94 -6.14
N LEU A 149 -2.99 10.83 -7.12
CA LEU A 149 -1.70 11.29 -7.64
C LEU A 149 -0.86 11.96 -6.53
N GLY A 150 -1.50 12.73 -5.65
CA GLY A 150 -0.87 13.33 -4.49
C GLY A 150 -0.26 12.27 -3.54
N ILE A 151 -0.98 11.20 -3.23
CA ILE A 151 -0.48 10.10 -2.40
C ILE A 151 0.66 9.34 -3.08
N VAL A 152 0.53 9.07 -4.39
CA VAL A 152 1.61 8.44 -5.17
C VAL A 152 2.87 9.31 -5.13
N MET A 153 2.72 10.60 -5.39
CA MET A 153 3.83 11.55 -5.37
C MET A 153 4.46 11.64 -3.97
N LEU A 154 3.65 11.68 -2.92
CA LEU A 154 4.12 11.69 -1.53
C LEU A 154 4.91 10.42 -1.20
N ASN A 155 4.48 9.26 -1.68
CA ASN A 155 5.21 8.01 -1.51
C ASN A 155 6.52 7.99 -2.33
N VAL A 156 6.56 8.58 -3.53
CA VAL A 156 7.79 8.76 -4.32
C VAL A 156 8.79 9.67 -3.60
N VAL A 157 8.33 10.80 -3.09
CA VAL A 157 9.17 11.72 -2.29
C VAL A 157 9.68 11.01 -1.03
N ALA A 158 8.81 10.27 -0.33
CA ALA A 158 9.22 9.48 0.83
C ALA A 158 10.27 8.42 0.44
N ALA A 159 10.16 7.79 -0.73
CA ALA A 159 11.14 6.82 -1.23
C ALA A 159 12.51 7.47 -1.43
N ALA A 160 12.55 8.68 -2.02
CA ALA A 160 13.78 9.44 -2.17
C ALA A 160 14.39 9.78 -0.80
N ILE A 161 13.59 10.25 0.17
CA ILE A 161 14.06 10.56 1.52
C ILE A 161 14.60 9.30 2.22
N VAL A 162 13.85 8.18 2.18
CA VAL A 162 14.28 6.89 2.75
C VAL A 162 15.58 6.40 2.12
N PHE A 163 15.75 6.60 0.81
CA PHE A 163 16.99 6.26 0.11
C PHE A 163 18.17 7.11 0.63
N LEU A 164 17.99 8.42 0.80
CA LEU A 164 19.00 9.29 1.38
C LEU A 164 19.31 8.91 2.85
N LEU A 165 18.30 8.50 3.62
CA LEU A 165 18.43 8.09 5.01
C LEU A 165 18.86 6.64 5.22
N ARG A 166 19.13 5.86 4.14
CA ARG A 166 19.41 4.41 4.22
C ARG A 166 20.49 4.06 5.25
N GLY A 167 21.54 4.88 5.35
CA GLY A 167 22.61 4.68 6.31
C GLY A 167 22.17 4.92 7.76
N SER A 168 21.33 5.93 7.99
CA SER A 168 20.78 6.19 9.33
C SER A 168 19.78 5.12 9.75
N ILE A 169 18.93 4.66 8.83
CA ILE A 169 17.96 3.59 9.09
C ILE A 169 18.72 2.31 9.48
N ALA A 170 19.74 1.93 8.71
CA ALA A 170 20.53 0.74 9.00
C ALA A 170 21.29 0.81 10.35
N ARG A 171 21.67 2.02 10.81
CA ARG A 171 22.26 2.21 12.14
C ARG A 171 21.21 2.07 13.24
N LEU A 172 20.04 2.64 13.05
CA LEU A 172 18.92 2.54 14.00
C LEU A 172 18.51 1.07 14.18
N GLU A 173 18.29 0.34 13.09
CA GLU A 173 17.94 -1.08 13.11
C GLU A 173 19.00 -1.93 13.82
N ARG A 174 20.29 -1.63 13.61
CA ARG A 174 21.38 -2.32 14.31
C ARG A 174 21.37 -2.08 15.82
N ARG A 175 21.08 -0.86 16.29
CA ARG A 175 20.98 -0.57 17.73
C ARG A 175 19.90 -1.41 18.41
N PHE A 176 18.72 -1.44 17.82
CA PHE A 176 17.61 -2.28 18.30
C PHE A 176 17.93 -3.78 18.23
N ALA A 177 18.83 -4.22 17.36
CA ALA A 177 19.27 -5.60 17.27
C ALA A 177 20.45 -5.96 18.21
N SER A 178 21.23 -4.98 18.67
CA SER A 178 22.39 -5.19 19.56
C SER A 178 22.09 -4.96 21.04
N GLU A 179 21.02 -4.23 21.36
CA GLU A 179 20.58 -3.93 22.73
C GLU A 179 19.63 -5.01 23.32
N GLY A 180 19.29 -6.05 22.55
CA GLY A 180 18.44 -7.18 22.98
C GLY A 180 19.17 -8.51 23.02
#